data_AF-A0A075IC74-F1
#
_entry.id   AF-A0A075IC74-F1
#
_cell.length_a   1.000
_cell.length_b   1.000
_cell.length_c   1.000
_cell.angle_alpha   90.00
_cell.angle_beta   90.00
_cell.angle_gamma   90.00
#
_symmetry.space_group_name_H-M   'P 1'
#
loop_
_entity.id
_entity.type
_entity.pdbx_description
1 polymer ?
#
loop_
_entity_poly.entity_id
_entity_poly.type
_entity_poly.pdbx_seq_one_letter_code
_entity_poly.pdbx_strand_id
1 'polypeptide(L)' 'MKRILVLGGGFAGVECCLKLESYFGTNSKIEITLVSEDNFILFTPMLPQVASGTIETRHIVTPIRTLIKK' A
#
# COMPACT_ATOMS: atom_id res chain seq x y z
N MET A 1 -5.05 -16.40 17.97
CA MET A 1 -4.49 -15.42 17.01
C MET A 1 -5.60 -14.97 16.09
N LYS A 2 -5.67 -13.68 15.78
CA LYS A 2 -6.61 -13.12 14.80
C LYS A 2 -5.82 -12.64 13.60
N ARG A 3 -6.19 -13.13 12.42
CA ARG A 3 -5.56 -12.79 11.13
C ARG A 3 -6.45 -11.82 10.38
N ILE A 4 -5.87 -10.73 9.90
CA ILE A 4 -6.55 -9.71 9.12
C ILE A 4 -5.86 -9.66 7.76
N LEU A 5 -6.59 -10.03 6.72
CA LEU A 5 -6.14 -9.98 5.34
C LEU A 5 -6.72 -8.73 4.67
N VAL A 6 -5.86 -7.88 4.14
CA VAL A 6 -6.22 -6.76 3.28
C VAL A 6 -5.90 -7.14 1.83
N LEU A 7 -6.90 -7.06 0.96
CA LEU A 7 -6.77 -7.39 -0.46
C LEU A 7 -6.73 -6.09 -1.28
N GLY A 8 -5.62 -5.87 -1.99
CA GLY A 8 -5.35 -4.72 -2.85
C GLY A 8 -4.39 -3.71 -2.23
N GLY A 9 -3.28 -3.42 -2.91
CA GLY A 9 -2.23 -2.47 -2.48
C GLY A 9 -2.42 -1.03 -2.99
N GLY A 10 -3.65 -0.61 -3.25
CA GLY A 10 -3.98 0.77 -3.62
C GLY A 10 -4.05 1.71 -2.41
N PHE A 11 -4.54 2.93 -2.63
CA PHE A 11 -4.67 3.96 -1.59
C PHE A 11 -5.35 3.45 -0.32
N ALA A 12 -6.53 2.84 -0.46
CA ALA A 12 -7.31 2.38 0.67
C ALA A 12 -6.65 1.21 1.39
N GLY A 13 -6.05 0.26 0.66
CA GLY A 13 -5.44 -0.92 1.26
C GLY A 13 -4.20 -0.59 2.07
N VAL A 14 -3.31 0.25 1.52
CA VAL A 14 -2.11 0.71 2.23
C VAL A 14 -2.49 1.52 3.47
N GLU A 15 -3.41 2.49 3.33
CA GLU A 15 -3.86 3.32 4.44
C GLU A 15 -4.57 2.50 5.53
N CYS A 16 -5.35 1.48 5.13
CA CYS A 16 -5.97 0.54 6.05
C CYS A 16 -4.92 -0.21 6.85
N CYS A 17 -3.89 -0.77 6.20
CA CYS A 17 -2.79 -1.45 6.88
C CYS A 17 -2.07 -0.54 7.88
N LEU A 18 -1.71 0.69 7.49
CA LEU A 18 -1.05 1.65 8.38
C LEU A 18 -1.91 1.98 9.62
N LYS A 19 -3.22 2.16 9.43
CA LYS A 19 -4.16 2.38 10.53
C LYS A 19 -4.29 1.16 11.44
N LEU A 20 -4.35 -0.04 10.87
CA LEU A 20 -4.41 -1.29 11.65
C LEU A 20 -3.12 -1.51 12.45
N GLU A 21 -1.94 -1.25 11.87
CA GLU A 21 -0.66 -1.28 12.58
C GLU A 21 -0.62 -0.28 13.73
N SER A 22 -1.04 0.96 13.50
CA SER A 22 -1.12 1.97 14.55
C SER A 22 -2.13 1.60 15.65
N TYR A 23 -3.25 0.98 15.29
CA TYR A 23 -4.31 0.63 16.23
C TYR A 23 -3.96 -0.57 17.11
N PHE A 24 -3.36 -1.62 16.53
CA PHE A 24 -3.01 -2.83 17.25
C PHE A 24 -1.59 -2.83 17.83
N GLY A 25 -0.71 -1.94 17.34
CA GLY A 25 0.67 -1.81 17.81
C GLY A 25 1.43 -3.14 17.74
N THR A 26 2.15 -3.46 18.81
CA THR A 26 2.98 -4.68 18.93
C THR A 26 2.22 -5.89 19.46
N ASN A 27 0.88 -5.92 19.34
CA ASN A 27 0.08 -7.03 19.84
C ASN A 27 0.33 -8.32 19.06
N SER A 28 1.10 -9.23 19.66
CA SER A 28 1.50 -10.53 19.08
C SER A 28 0.34 -11.49 18.77
N LYS A 29 -0.89 -11.18 19.19
CA LYS A 29 -2.08 -11.98 18.86
C LYS A 29 -2.70 -11.57 17.52
N ILE A 30 -2.27 -10.46 16.92
CA ILE A 30 -2.77 -9.92 15.66
C ILE A 30 -1.72 -10.09 14.57
N GLU A 31 -2.12 -10.63 13.43
CA GLU A 31 -1.30 -10.72 12.23
C GLU A 31 -2.04 -10.01 11.10
N ILE A 32 -1.41 -8.99 10.53
CA ILE A 32 -1.94 -8.20 9.41
C ILE A 32 -1.18 -8.63 8.16
N THR A 33 -1.89 -8.95 7.09
CA THR A 33 -1.29 -9.33 5.81
C THR A 33 -1.92 -8.51 4.70
N LEU A 34 -1.10 -7.85 3.90
CA LEU A 34 -1.52 -7.19 2.67
C LEU A 34 -1.15 -8.08 1.48
N VAL A 35 -2.14 -8.42 0.66
CA VAL A 35 -1.92 -9.10 -0.62
C VAL A 35 -2.36 -8.18 -1.73
N SER A 36 -1.45 -7.96 -2.68
CA SER A 36 -1.66 -7.10 -3.84
C SER A 36 -1.10 -7.81 -5.07
N GLU A 37 -1.70 -7.54 -6.23
CA GLU A 37 -1.20 -8.03 -7.51
C GLU A 37 0.18 -7.44 -7.81
N ASP A 38 0.32 -6.12 -7.61
CA ASP A 38 1.58 -5.40 -7.75
C ASP A 38 2.31 -5.20 -6.42
N ASN A 39 3.63 -5.01 -6.51
CA ASN A 39 4.49 -4.72 -5.36
C ASN A 39 4.67 -3.22 -5.05
N PHE A 40 3.97 -2.35 -5.78
CA PHE A 40 4.01 -0.90 -5.65
C PHE A 40 2.58 -0.34 -5.58
N ILE A 41 2.44 0.83 -4.97
CA ILE A 41 1.25 1.66 -5.10
C ILE A 41 1.44 2.61 -6.29
N LEU A 42 0.41 2.73 -7.12
CA LEU A 42 0.34 3.67 -8.24
C LEU A 42 -0.44 4.92 -7.82
N PHE A 43 0.16 6.10 -7.97
CA PHE A 43 -0.53 7.36 -7.79
C PHE A 43 -1.39 7.68 -9.01
N THR A 44 -2.55 7.01 -9.10
CA THR A 44 -3.48 7.12 -10.24
C THR A 44 -3.91 8.54 -10.62
N PRO A 45 -3.96 9.54 -9.71
CA PRO A 45 -4.27 10.91 -10.12
C PRO A 45 -3.28 11.53 -11.12
N MET A 46 -2.05 11.00 -11.23
CA MET A 46 -1.03 11.48 -12.18
C MET A 46 -0.95 10.68 -13.48
N LEU A 47 -1.87 9.73 -13.72
CA LEU A 47 -1.92 9.00 -14.99
C LEU A 47 -2.06 9.89 -16.23
N PRO A 48 -2.84 11.00 -16.22
CA PRO A 48 -2.91 11.89 -17.39
C PRO A 48 -1.54 12.49 -17.77
N GLN A 49 -0.69 12.82 -16.80
CA GLN A 49 0.65 13.38 -17.01
C GLN A 49 1.63 12.33 -17.54
N VAL A 50 1.49 11.07 -17.13
CA VAL A 50 2.25 9.97 -17.70
C VAL A 50 1.80 9.71 -19.14
N ALA A 51 0.49 9.71 -19.40
CA ALA A 51 -0.07 9.53 -20.73
C ALA A 51 0.33 10.66 -21.69
N SER A 52 0.45 11.91 -21.21
CA SER A 52 0.93 13.05 -22.01
C SER A 52 2.44 13.11 -22.15
N GLY A 53 3.20 12.24 -21.47
CA GLY A 53 4.66 12.21 -21.50
C GLY A 53 5.34 13.33 -20.70
N THR A 54 4.60 14.10 -19.91
CA THR A 54 5.20 15.17 -19.07
C THR A 54 5.87 14.61 -17.82
N ILE A 55 5.54 13.38 -17.42
CA ILE A 55 6.09 12.71 -16.23
C ILE A 55 6.40 11.25 -16.57
N GLU A 56 7.59 10.78 -16.18
CA GLU A 56 7.92 9.35 -16.30
C GLU A 56 7.18 8.48 -15.28
N THR A 57 6.82 7.26 -15.66
CA THR A 57 6.10 6.29 -14.81
C THR A 57 6.76 6.06 -13.44
N ARG A 58 8.09 6.05 -13.39
CA ARG A 58 8.85 5.85 -12.13
C ARG A 58 8.55 6.90 -11.06
N HIS A 59 8.07 8.08 -11.44
CA HIS A 59 7.75 9.17 -10.52
C HIS A 59 6.39 9.02 -9.85
N ILE A 60 5.53 8.10 -10.32
CA ILE A 60 4.17 7.91 -9.80
C ILE A 60 3.97 6.54 -9.17
N VAL A 61 5.05 5.79 -8.93
CA VAL A 61 5.02 4.48 -8.28
C VAL A 61 5.89 4.49 -7.03
N THR A 62 5.40 3.86 -5.96
CA THR A 62 6.16 3.69 -4.71
C THR A 62 6.09 2.24 -4.26
N PRO A 63 7.21 1.55 -4.00
CA PRO A 63 7.17 0.19 -3.49
C PRO A 63 6.38 0.10 -2.17
N ILE A 64 5.42 -0.81 -2.07
CA ILE A 64 4.56 -0.94 -0.87
C ILE A 64 5.39 -1.20 0.39
N ARG A 65 6.50 -1.93 0.22
CA ARG A 65 7.43 -2.33 1.29
C ARG A 65 8.18 -1.16 1.94
N THR A 66 8.22 0.02 1.30
CA THR A 66 8.80 1.21 1.92
C THR A 66 7.79 1.97 2.79
N LEU A 67 6.49 1.71 2.59
CA LEU A 67 5.41 2.37 3.32
C LEU A 67 5.01 1.59 4.57
N ILE A 68 4.89 0.28 4.46
CA ILE A 68 4.45 -0.61 5.54
C ILE A 68 5.68 -1.32 6.11
N LYS A 69 5.93 -1.16 7.41
CA LYS A 69 7.05 -1.81 8.09
C LYS A 69 6.59 -3.13 8.66
N LYS A 70 7.40 -4.17 8.50
CA LYS A 70 7.14 -5.47 9.11
C LYS A 70 7.36 -5.45 10.62
#